data_AF-A0A1Z9S3M6-F1
#
_entry.id   AF-A0A1Z9S3M6-F1
#
_cell.length_a   1.000
_cell.length_b   1.000
_cell.length_c   1.000
_cell.angle_alpha   90.00
_cell.angle_beta   90.00
_cell.angle_gamma   90.00
#
_symmetry.space_group_name_H-M   'P 1'
#
loop_
_entity.id
_entity.type
_entity.pdbx_description
1 polymer ?
#
loop_
_entity_poly.entity_id
_entity_poly.type
_entity_poly.pdbx_seq_one_letter_code
_entity_poly.pdbx_strand_id
1 'polypeptide(L)'
;MIKKKEIYFVYNARGGKWNYIVDTIHKYASPSTYECNLCQITHDLKMRKTWKDFVEKTPHQLHFLHSEELNDFGLDKYENQLPICLEKNNEGFKIIIDKEKMNNFKNEFDLINELNEIL
;
A
#
# COMPACT_ATOMS: atom_id res chain seq x y z
N MET A 1 0.76 8.24 22.07
CA MET A 1 0.75 9.09 20.85
C MET A 1 1.09 8.17 19.68
N ILE A 2 0.13 7.85 18.80
CA ILE A 2 0.42 6.98 17.64
C ILE A 2 1.15 7.84 16.61
N LYS A 3 2.39 7.47 16.30
CA LYS A 3 3.20 8.18 15.31
C LYS A 3 2.69 7.73 13.94
N LYS A 4 1.99 8.62 13.22
CA LYS A 4 1.52 8.32 11.86
C LYS A 4 2.73 8.05 10.97
N LYS A 5 2.70 6.92 10.27
CA LYS A 5 3.72 6.52 9.29
C LYS A 5 3.12 6.67 7.90
N GLU A 6 3.92 7.09 6.94
CA GLU A 6 3.57 7.11 5.52
C GLU A 6 4.08 5.83 4.87
N ILE A 7 3.21 5.00 4.34
CA ILE A 7 3.54 3.71 3.75
C ILE A 7 3.20 3.74 2.26
N TYR A 8 4.16 3.37 1.42
CA TYR A 8 4.08 3.38 -0.04
C TYR A 8 4.11 1.96 -0.55
N PHE A 9 2.99 1.49 -1.07
CA PHE A 9 2.87 0.23 -1.76
C PHE A 9 3.09 0.47 -3.25
N VAL A 10 4.09 -0.20 -3.82
CA VAL A 10 4.37 -0.12 -5.26
C VAL A 10 4.17 -1.48 -5.91
N TYR A 11 3.38 -1.52 -6.97
CA TYR A 11 3.04 -2.76 -7.67
C TYR A 11 3.50 -2.74 -9.13
N ASN A 12 3.78 -3.94 -9.64
CA ASN A 12 4.06 -4.14 -11.06
C ASN A 12 2.74 -4.18 -11.86
N ALA A 13 2.10 -3.01 -11.99
CA ALA A 13 0.93 -2.81 -12.83
C ALA A 13 1.26 -1.78 -13.90
N ARG A 14 0.91 -2.08 -15.15
CA ARG A 14 1.07 -1.17 -16.31
C ARG A 14 -0.33 -0.73 -16.70
N GLY A 15 -0.65 0.55 -16.49
CA GLY A 15 -2.04 0.98 -16.45
C GLY A 15 -2.25 2.44 -16.10
N GLY A 16 -1.35 3.33 -16.53
CA GLY A 16 -1.52 4.78 -16.38
C GLY A 16 -1.22 5.30 -14.98
N LYS A 17 -0.86 6.58 -14.91
CA LYS A 17 -0.56 7.30 -13.66
C LYS A 17 -1.84 7.50 -12.85
N TRP A 18 -1.97 6.82 -11.73
CA TRP A 18 -3.09 6.98 -10.79
C TRP A 18 -2.57 6.91 -9.36
N ASN A 19 -2.11 8.05 -8.84
CA ASN A 19 -1.68 8.16 -7.46
C ASN A 19 -2.90 8.08 -6.52
N TYR A 20 -3.01 6.99 -5.77
CA TYR A 20 -4.10 6.79 -4.82
C TYR A 20 -3.59 6.96 -3.39
N ILE A 21 -3.96 8.08 -2.77
CA ILE A 21 -3.64 8.40 -1.38
C ILE A 21 -4.85 8.08 -0.53
N VAL A 22 -4.70 7.14 0.41
CA VAL A 22 -5.72 6.90 1.42
C VAL A 22 -5.34 7.68 2.67
N ASP A 23 -6.02 8.82 2.84
CA ASP A 23 -5.87 9.66 4.01
C ASP A 23 -6.91 9.27 5.05
N THR A 24 -6.52 8.39 5.97
CA THR A 24 -7.38 7.94 7.08
C THR A 24 -7.38 8.99 8.18
N ILE A 25 -7.95 10.16 7.87
CA ILE A 25 -8.10 11.26 8.83
C ILE A 25 -9.59 11.52 9.05
N HIS A 26 -10.19 10.67 9.89
CA HIS A 26 -11.21 11.10 10.86
C HIS A 26 -12.41 11.91 10.35
N LYS A 27 -12.88 11.74 9.12
CA LYS A 27 -14.16 12.33 8.68
C LYS A 27 -14.74 11.50 7.56
N TYR A 28 -15.99 11.05 7.77
CA TYR A 28 -17.05 10.99 6.76
C TYR A 28 -16.66 11.60 5.39
N ALA A 29 -15.91 10.87 4.59
CA ALA A 29 -15.56 11.25 3.23
C ALA A 29 -15.96 10.08 2.35
N SER A 30 -16.99 10.34 1.54
CA SER A 30 -17.80 9.38 0.79
C SER A 30 -17.01 8.20 0.21
N PRO A 31 -17.53 6.97 0.31
CA PRO A 31 -16.87 5.75 -0.17
C PRO A 31 -16.78 5.64 -1.71
N SER A 32 -16.98 6.72 -2.47
CA SER A 32 -17.27 6.68 -3.91
C SER A 32 -16.12 7.07 -4.84
N THR A 33 -15.01 7.60 -4.33
CA THR A 33 -13.82 7.93 -5.14
C THR A 33 -12.67 6.95 -4.94
N TYR A 34 -12.98 5.82 -4.30
CA TYR A 34 -12.01 4.83 -3.88
C TYR A 34 -11.83 3.72 -4.92
N GLU A 35 -11.30 4.07 -6.10
CA GLU A 35 -10.83 3.09 -7.09
C GLU A 35 -9.48 2.52 -6.66
N CYS A 36 -9.48 1.79 -5.53
CA CYS A 36 -8.33 1.08 -5.04
C CYS A 36 -8.00 -0.07 -6.01
N ASN A 37 -6.98 0.09 -6.85
CA ASN A 37 -6.49 -0.96 -7.74
C ASN A 37 -5.99 -2.21 -7.01
N LEU A 38 -5.80 -2.14 -5.69
CA LEU A 38 -5.59 -3.36 -4.92
C LEU A 38 -6.78 -4.31 -5.03
N CYS A 39 -8.00 -3.80 -5.20
CA CYS A 39 -9.19 -4.60 -5.43
C CYS A 39 -9.13 -5.38 -6.76
N GLN A 40 -8.41 -4.90 -7.78
CA GLN A 40 -8.25 -5.63 -9.04
C GLN A 40 -7.21 -6.74 -8.93
N ILE A 41 -6.16 -6.51 -8.13
CA ILE A 41 -5.08 -7.47 -7.87
C ILE A 41 -5.57 -8.56 -6.90
N THR A 42 -6.38 -8.20 -5.90
CA THR A 42 -7.06 -9.14 -5.01
C THR A 42 -8.39 -9.56 -5.63
N HIS A 43 -8.29 -10.46 -6.61
CA HIS A 43 -9.44 -10.92 -7.41
C HIS A 43 -10.57 -11.57 -6.58
N ASP A 44 -10.29 -11.95 -5.32
CA ASP A 44 -11.28 -12.53 -4.42
C ASP A 44 -12.07 -11.45 -3.67
N LEU A 45 -13.40 -11.55 -3.70
CA LEU A 45 -14.31 -10.55 -3.13
C LEU A 45 -14.14 -10.39 -1.61
N LYS A 46 -13.69 -11.45 -0.92
CA LYS A 46 -13.31 -11.40 0.51
C LYS A 46 -12.04 -10.59 0.73
N MET A 47 -11.09 -10.72 -0.20
CA MET A 47 -9.84 -9.97 -0.14
C MET A 47 -10.02 -8.44 -0.23
N ARG A 48 -11.09 -8.02 -0.90
CA ARG A 48 -11.45 -6.61 -1.02
C ARG A 48 -11.96 -6.03 0.30
N LYS A 49 -12.68 -6.82 1.10
CA LYS A 49 -13.36 -6.30 2.30
C LYS A 49 -12.40 -6.18 3.49
N THR A 50 -11.60 -7.21 3.78
CA THR A 50 -10.68 -7.16 4.94
C THR A 50 -9.57 -6.15 4.72
N TRP A 51 -8.99 -6.12 3.50
CA TRP A 51 -8.01 -5.10 3.15
C TRP A 51 -8.57 -3.68 3.28
N LYS A 52 -9.76 -3.43 2.72
CA LYS A 52 -10.40 -2.11 2.83
C LYS A 52 -10.64 -1.72 4.29
N ASP A 53 -11.13 -2.64 5.11
CA ASP A 53 -11.36 -2.42 6.54
C ASP A 53 -10.05 -2.09 7.28
N PHE A 54 -8.93 -2.74 6.96
CA PHE A 54 -7.61 -2.39 7.49
C PHE A 54 -7.20 -0.97 7.10
N VAL A 55 -7.30 -0.64 5.82
CA VAL A 55 -6.96 0.69 5.28
C VAL A 55 -7.83 1.80 5.89
N GLU A 56 -9.11 1.55 6.14
CA GLU A 56 -10.03 2.51 6.77
C GLU A 56 -9.83 2.64 8.29
N LYS A 57 -9.31 1.60 8.96
CA LYS A 57 -9.07 1.60 10.41
C LYS A 57 -7.67 2.04 10.80
N THR A 58 -6.71 1.90 9.90
CA THR A 58 -5.31 2.20 10.19
C THR A 58 -5.11 3.70 10.38
N PRO A 59 -4.45 4.14 11.47
CA PRO A 59 -4.13 5.56 11.66
C PRO A 59 -2.97 6.05 10.76
N HIS A 60 -2.37 5.15 9.98
CA HIS A 60 -1.25 5.38 9.09
C HIS A 60 -1.72 5.86 7.71
N GLN A 61 -0.86 6.60 7.01
CA GLN A 61 -1.16 7.11 5.67
C GLN A 61 -0.64 6.11 4.64
N LEU A 62 -1.52 5.60 3.78
CA LEU A 62 -1.15 4.58 2.79
C LEU A 62 -1.21 5.19 1.38
N HIS A 63 -0.11 5.07 0.65
CA HIS A 63 0.07 5.51 -0.73
C HIS A 63 0.20 4.29 -1.61
N PHE A 64 -0.55 4.24 -2.70
CA PHE A 64 -0.50 3.16 -3.67
C PHE A 64 0.00 3.73 -4.99
N LEU A 65 1.13 3.20 -5.46
CA LEU A 65 1.83 3.63 -6.66
C LEU A 65 1.93 2.48 -7.67
N HIS A 66 1.90 2.82 -8.94
CA HIS A 66 2.28 1.89 -10.00
C HIS A 66 3.78 1.94 -10.30
N SER A 67 4.30 0.92 -10.98
CA SER A 67 5.70 0.88 -11.42
C SER A 67 6.09 2.11 -12.23
N GLU A 68 5.17 2.63 -13.04
CA GLU A 68 5.36 3.84 -13.86
C GLU A 68 5.50 5.12 -13.02
N GLU A 69 5.03 5.11 -11.77
CA GLU A 69 5.10 6.25 -10.86
C GLU A 69 6.38 6.24 -10.00
N LEU A 70 7.17 5.16 -10.02
CA LEU A 70 8.43 5.07 -9.27
C LEU A 70 9.35 6.26 -9.55
N ASN A 71 9.47 6.66 -10.82
CA ASN A 71 10.34 7.75 -11.23
C ASN A 71 9.87 9.11 -10.68
N ASP A 72 8.55 9.36 -10.62
CA ASP A 72 7.99 10.59 -10.05
C ASP A 72 8.34 10.75 -8.55
N PHE A 73 8.53 9.64 -7.83
CA PHE A 73 8.87 9.62 -6.40
C PHE A 73 10.37 9.36 -6.12
N GLY A 74 11.21 9.26 -7.15
CA GLY A 74 12.64 8.94 -6.97
C GLY A 74 12.90 7.52 -6.47
N LEU A 75 11.97 6.60 -6.73
CA LEU A 75 11.97 5.20 -6.31
C LEU A 75 12.44 4.24 -7.40
N ASP A 76 12.97 4.75 -8.52
CA ASP A 76 13.38 3.99 -9.71
C ASP A 76 14.27 2.76 -9.39
N LYS A 77 15.11 2.86 -8.34
CA LYS A 77 15.93 1.76 -7.82
C LYS A 77 15.15 0.51 -7.38
N TYR A 78 13.84 0.62 -7.15
CA TYR A 78 12.96 -0.46 -6.73
C TYR A 78 12.13 -1.07 -7.88
N GLU A 79 12.29 -0.61 -9.12
CA GLU A 79 11.53 -1.12 -10.28
C GLU A 79 11.67 -2.64 -10.46
N ASN A 80 12.88 -3.17 -10.21
CA ASN A 80 13.16 -4.60 -10.30
C ASN A 80 12.71 -5.40 -9.06
N GLN A 81 12.25 -4.73 -8.01
CA GLN A 81 11.86 -5.34 -6.72
C GLN A 81 10.36 -5.30 -6.48
N LEU A 82 9.56 -5.02 -7.52
CA LEU A 82 8.11 -4.99 -7.41
C LEU A 82 7.49 -6.40 -7.39
N PRO A 83 6.37 -6.61 -6.67
CA PRO A 83 5.72 -5.66 -5.74
C PRO A 83 6.53 -5.43 -4.46
N ILE A 84 6.54 -4.19 -3.95
CA ILE A 84 7.28 -3.78 -2.75
C ILE A 84 6.45 -2.84 -1.87
N CYS A 85 6.67 -2.89 -0.56
CA CYS A 85 6.14 -1.93 0.40
C CYS A 85 7.26 -1.18 1.11
N LEU A 86 7.16 0.14 1.10
CA LEU A 86 8.16 1.07 1.62
C LEU A 86 7.54 1.93 2.72
N GLU A 87 8.20 2.07 3.85
CA GLU A 87 7.89 3.09 4.84
C GLU A 87 8.71 4.34 4.54
N LYS A 88 8.05 5.50 4.45
CA LYS A 88 8.72 6.79 4.39
C LYS A 88 8.96 7.31 5.80
N ASN A 89 10.22 7.62 6.08
CA ASN A 89 10.70 8.19 7.32
C ASN A 89 11.50 9.48 7.04
N ASN A 90 12.04 10.11 8.08
CA ASN A 90 12.81 11.34 7.96
C ASN A 90 14.10 11.20 7.13
N GLU A 91 14.60 9.98 6.93
CA GLU A 91 15.84 9.68 6.20
C GLU A 91 15.57 9.17 4.76
N GLY A 92 14.31 8.96 4.38
CA GLY A 92 13.90 8.52 3.05
C GLY A 92 12.93 7.34 3.09
N PHE A 93 13.08 6.42 2.14
CA PHE A 93 12.23 5.22 2.02
C PHE A 93 12.97 3.98 2.51
N LYS A 94 12.35 3.27 3.45
CA LYS A 94 12.82 2.01 4.01
C LYS A 94 11.93 0.87 3.52
N ILE A 95 12.52 -0.20 3.01
CA ILE A 95 11.77 -1.41 2.67
C ILE A 95 11.26 -2.05 3.96
N ILE A 96 9.94 -2.24 4.05
CA ILE A 96 9.31 -2.98 5.14
C ILE A 96 8.81 -4.35 4.70
N ILE A 97 8.41 -4.48 3.43
CA ILE A 97 8.01 -5.73 2.80
C ILE A 97 8.61 -5.74 1.40
N ASP A 98 9.54 -6.65 1.15
CA ASP A 98 10.12 -6.91 -0.17
C ASP A 98 9.25 -7.86 -0.99
N LYS A 99 9.63 -8.06 -2.26
CA LYS A 99 8.95 -8.98 -3.18
C LYS A 99 8.92 -10.42 -2.70
N GLU A 100 9.98 -10.92 -2.05
CA GLU A 100 10.03 -12.30 -1.56
C GLU A 100 9.03 -12.49 -0.43
N LYS A 101 8.97 -11.56 0.53
CA LYS A 101 7.92 -11.54 1.56
C LYS A 101 6.53 -11.45 0.95
N MET A 102 6.32 -10.54 -0.01
CA MET A 102 5.03 -10.37 -0.67
C MET A 102 4.56 -11.65 -1.37
N ASN A 103 5.47 -12.39 -2.01
CA ASN A 103 5.17 -13.68 -2.66
C ASN A 103 4.93 -14.82 -1.66
N ASN A 104 5.45 -14.72 -0.43
CA ASN A 104 5.21 -15.71 0.62
C ASN A 104 3.83 -15.58 1.27
N PHE A 105 3.19 -14.41 1.16
CA PHE A 105 1.84 -14.22 1.68
C PHE A 105 0.82 -15.02 0.87
N LYS A 106 0.10 -15.91 1.55
CA LYS A 106 -0.91 -16.75 0.91
C LYS A 106 -2.25 -16.04 0.81
N ASN A 107 -2.48 -15.08 1.68
CA ASN A 107 -3.72 -14.32 1.78
C ASN A 107 -3.45 -12.94 2.39
N GLU A 108 -4.48 -12.10 2.35
CA GLU A 108 -4.45 -10.75 2.92
C GLU A 108 -4.20 -10.70 4.44
N PHE A 109 -4.54 -11.75 5.19
CA PHE A 109 -4.34 -11.77 6.63
C PHE A 109 -2.86 -11.85 6.97
N ASP A 110 -2.07 -12.59 6.20
CA ASP A 110 -0.61 -12.62 6.34
C ASP A 110 -0.02 -11.20 6.15
N LEU A 111 -0.46 -10.49 5.11
CA LEU A 111 -0.04 -9.11 4.84
C LEU A 111 -0.48 -8.14 5.95
N ILE A 112 -1.74 -8.21 6.38
CA ILE A 112 -2.29 -7.35 7.44
C ILE A 112 -1.60 -7.63 8.77
N ASN A 113 -1.32 -8.90 9.10
CA ASN A 113 -0.64 -9.27 10.33
C ASN A 113 0.79 -8.72 10.34
N GLU A 114 1.54 -8.93 9.25
CA GLU A 114 2.90 -8.38 9.11
C GLU A 114 2.88 -6.84 9.21
N LEU A 115 1.92 -6.17 8.56
CA LEU A 115 1.78 -4.71 8.68
C LEU A 115 1.45 -4.28 10.11
N ASN A 116 0.61 -5.01 10.85
CA ASN A 116 0.32 -4.71 12.26
C ASN A 116 1.52 -4.93 13.19
N GLU A 117 2.45 -5.83 12.86
CA GLU A 117 3.68 -6.01 13.64
C GLU A 117 4.72 -4.92 13.32
N ILE A 118 4.70 -4.38 12.10
CA ILE A 118 5.64 -3.35 11.64
C ILE A 118 5.19 -1.92 12.01
N LEU A 119 3.89 -1.63 11.93
CA LEU A 119 3.30 -0.29 12.05
C LEU A 119 3.02 0.11 13.50
#